data_AF-A0A3B0PHG8-F1
#
_entry.id   AF-A0A3B0PHG8-F1
#
_cell.length_a   1.000
_cell.length_b   1.000
_cell.length_c   1.000
_cell.angle_alpha   90.00
_cell.angle_beta   90.00
_cell.angle_gamma   90.00
#
_symmetry.space_group_name_H-M   'P 1'
#
loop_
_entity.id
_entity.type
_entity.pdbx_description
1 polymer ?
#
loop_
_entity_poly.entity_id
_entity_poly.type
_entity_poly.pdbx_seq_one_letter_code
_entity_poly.pdbx_strand_id
1 'polypeptide(L)' 'MARKTKKKNIVNGVVHIHSTNQNTIVTFADEKGDVIAW' A
#
# COMPACT_ATOMS: atom_id res chain seq x y z
N MET A 1 -17.47 13.15 -4.93
CA MET A 1 -16.70 12.71 -6.11
C MET A 1 -15.39 12.11 -5.63
N ALA A 2 -15.23 10.78 -5.70
CA ALA A 2 -13.94 10.16 -5.38
C ALA A 2 -12.89 10.70 -6.37
N ARG A 3 -11.88 11.39 -5.85
CA ARG A 3 -10.79 11.94 -6.66
C ARG A 3 -10.12 10.74 -7.33
N LYS A 4 -10.17 10.64 -8.66
CA LYS A 4 -9.44 9.60 -9.39
C LYS A 4 -7.97 9.80 -9.05
N THR A 5 -7.44 8.94 -8.18
CA THR A 5 -6.01 8.89 -7.88
C THR A 5 -5.30 8.72 -9.21
N LYS A 6 -4.47 9.71 -9.58
CA LYS A 6 -3.64 9.60 -10.78
C LYS A 6 -2.86 8.31 -10.64
N LYS A 7 -2.92 7.44 -11.66
CA LYS A 7 -2.12 6.21 -11.70
C LYS A 7 -0.64 6.62 -11.64
N LYS A 8 -0.02 6.51 -10.46
CA LYS A 8 1.43 6.60 -10.31
C LYS A 8 1.98 5.25 -10.76
N ASN A 9 2.91 5.26 -11.71
CA ASN A 9 3.62 4.05 -12.09
C ASN A 9 4.80 3.87 -11.14
N ILE A 10 4.64 2.97 -10.18
CA ILE A 10 5.62 2.70 -9.12
C ILE A 10 6.25 1.35 -9.47
N VAL A 11 7.52 1.39 -9.85
CA VAL A 11 8.24 0.19 -10.34
C VAL A 11 8.71 -0.68 -9.17
N ASN A 12 9.16 -0.02 -8.10
CA ASN A 12 9.62 -0.65 -6.86
C ASN A 12 8.88 -0.04 -5.68
N GLY A 13 8.60 -0.84 -4.66
CA GLY A 13 7.90 -0.40 -3.47
C GLY A 13 8.10 -1.37 -2.31
N VAL A 14 7.49 -1.05 -1.17
CA VAL A 14 7.61 -1.82 0.07
C VAL A 14 6.24 -2.38 0.45
N VAL A 15 6.22 -3.65 0.83
CA VAL A 15 5.01 -4.30 1.36
C VAL A 15 5.17 -4.50 2.86
N HIS A 16 4.25 -3.95 3.63
CA HIS A 16 4.16 -4.17 5.06
C HIS A 16 3.10 -5.24 5.33
N ILE A 17 3.53 -6.37 5.90
CA ILE A 17 2.63 -7.46 6.29
C ILE A 17 2.54 -7.45 7.80
N HIS A 18 1.34 -7.14 8.31
CA HIS A 18 1.05 -7.28 9.72
C HIS A 18 0.19 -8.52 9.92
N SER A 19 0.82 -9.62 10.34
CA SER A 19 0.14 -10.88 10.60
C SER A 19 0.05 -11.12 12.10
N THR A 20 -1.17 -11.13 12.62
CA THR A 20 -1.51 -11.61 13.96
C THR A 20 -2.25 -12.94 13.84
N ASN A 21 -2.57 -13.55 14.97
CA ASN A 21 -3.33 -14.81 14.98
C ASN A 21 -4.77 -14.65 14.46
N GLN A 22 -5.32 -13.43 14.46
CA GLN A 22 -6.72 -13.17 14.14
C GLN A 22 -6.90 -12.43 12.81
N ASN A 23 -5.86 -11.73 12.33
CA ASN A 23 -5.92 -11.05 11.06
C ASN A 23 -4.53 -10.91 10.43
N THR A 24 -4.52 -10.83 9.10
CA THR A 24 -3.35 -10.43 8.34
C THR A 24 -3.74 -9.23 7.50
N ILE A 25 -3.02 -8.12 7.66
CA ILE A 25 -3.22 -6.90 6.89
C ILE A 25 -1.99 -6.71 6.00
N VAL A 26 -2.20 -6.42 4.73
CA VAL A 26 -1.13 -6.29 3.73
C VAL A 26 -1.19 -4.90 3.10
N THR A 27 -0.30 -4.02 3.54
CA THR A 27 -0.23 -2.64 3.05
C THR A 27 0.85 -2.49 1.99
N PHE A 28 0.48 -2.00 0.81
CA PHE A 28 1.37 -1.63 -0.27
C PHE A 28 1.73 -0.15 -0.16
N ALA A 29 3.03 0.15 -0.04
CA ALA A 29 3.57 1.50 0.03
C ALA A 29 4.68 1.72 -1.01
N ASP A 30 4.88 2.99 -1.39
CA ASP A 30 6.05 3.42 -2.15
C ASP A 30 7.31 3.42 -1.24
N GLU A 31 8.51 3.49 -1.80
CA GLU A 31 9.78 3.52 -1.04
C GLU A 31 9.87 4.71 -0.06
N LYS A 32 9.07 5.75 -0.28
CA LYS A 32 8.94 6.93 0.59
C LYS A 32 7.97 6.73 1.77
N GLY A 33 7.26 5.60 1.82
CA GLY A 33 6.24 5.31 2.83
C GLY A 33 4.83 5.80 2.50
N ASP A 34 4.60 6.32 1.29
CA ASP A 34 3.26 6.71 0.83
C ASP A 34 2.42 5.44 0.57
N VAL A 35 1.33 5.26 1.31
CA VAL A 35 0.42 4.12 1.15
C VAL A 35 -0.40 4.24 -0.13
N ILE A 36 -0.38 3.19 -0.93
CA ILE A 36 -1.10 3.08 -2.20
C ILE A 36 -2.42 2.33 -1.97
N ALA A 37 -2.34 1.21 -1.26
CA ALA A 37 -3.45 0.31 -0.94
C ALA A 37 -3.14 -0.53 0.30
N TRP A 38 -4.15 -1.13 0.91
CA TRP A 38 -4.05 -2.07 2.03
C TRP A 38 -5.09 -3.18 1.90
#